data_AF-A0A1B7K315-F1
#
_entry.id   AF-A0A1B7K315-F1
#
_cell.length_a   1.000
_cell.length_b   1.000
_cell.length_c   1.000
_cell.angle_alpha   90.00
_cell.angle_beta   90.00
_cell.angle_gamma   90.00
#
_symmetry.space_group_name_H-M   'P 1'
#
loop_
_entity.id
_entity.type
_entity.pdbx_description
1 polymer ?
#
loop_
_entity_poly.entity_id
_entity_poly.type
_entity_poly.pdbx_seq_one_letter_code
_entity_poly.pdbx_strand_id
1 'polypeptide(L)'
;MKRYLQIFLLAVGFDLYWFLVVFFRERGLVLWLGIAILALMMLPPARRLYALLLAVAGSCLDALWALTGLIDFHGEGVLPFWMIALWLMFATVWTQLASSTTLPGWILALMAVCGGPVAYWLGQRLGAITFLQPTIVVVGALTTGWLVLMLLFHILLGRRQ
;
A
#
# COMPACT_ATOMS: atom_id res chain seq x y z
N MET A 1 -13.80 20.28 11.99
CA MET A 1 -12.44 20.22 12.58
C MET A 1 -11.98 18.79 12.92
N LYS A 2 -12.77 17.96 13.63
CA LYS A 2 -12.36 16.59 14.03
C LYS A 2 -12.00 15.64 12.85
N ARG A 3 -12.69 15.73 11.71
CA ARG A 3 -12.50 14.81 10.57
C ARG A 3 -11.21 15.06 9.77
N TYR A 4 -10.86 16.32 9.50
CA TYR A 4 -9.60 16.66 8.84
C TYR A 4 -8.39 16.29 9.71
N LEU A 5 -8.49 16.52 11.02
CA LEU A 5 -7.46 16.10 11.97
C LEU A 5 -7.29 14.57 11.97
N GLN A 6 -8.38 13.80 11.93
CA GLN A 6 -8.31 12.34 11.84
C GLN A 6 -7.63 11.87 10.55
N ILE A 7 -7.96 12.48 9.40
CA ILE A 7 -7.32 12.14 8.11
C ILE A 7 -5.82 12.48 8.16
N PHE A 8 -5.46 13.64 8.72
CA PHE A 8 -4.07 14.04 8.88
C PHE A 8 -3.29 13.07 9.78
N LEU A 9 -3.86 12.68 10.93
CA LEU A 9 -3.24 11.69 11.83
C LEU A 9 -3.08 10.32 11.18
N LEU A 10 -4.05 9.89 10.36
CA LEU A 10 -3.95 8.64 9.60
C LEU A 10 -2.82 8.70 8.57
N ALA A 11 -2.69 9.81 7.84
CA ALA A 11 -1.63 10.00 6.87
C ALA A 11 -0.24 9.99 7.54
N VAL A 12 -0.05 10.82 8.57
CA VAL A 12 1.23 10.90 9.30
C VAL A 12 1.56 9.56 9.98
N GLY A 13 0.57 8.90 10.57
CA GLY A 13 0.75 7.58 11.18
C GLY A 13 1.14 6.50 10.16
N PHE A 14 0.53 6.53 8.98
CA PHE A 14 0.89 5.64 7.87
C PHE A 14 2.30 5.92 7.36
N ASP A 15 2.67 7.18 7.15
CA ASP A 15 4.01 7.55 6.65
C ASP A 15 5.11 7.15 7.65
N LEU A 16 4.87 7.34 8.95
CA LEU A 16 5.79 6.88 10.00
C LEU A 16 5.92 5.36 10.01
N TYR A 17 4.79 4.64 9.95
CA TYR A 17 4.79 3.18 9.87
C TYR A 17 5.54 2.70 8.63
N TRP A 18 5.24 3.27 7.47
CA TRP A 18 5.89 2.98 6.20
C TRP A 18 7.40 3.16 6.30
N PHE A 19 7.86 4.29 6.82
CA PHE A 19 9.28 4.59 6.98
C PHE A 19 9.97 3.56 7.88
N LEU A 20 9.38 3.22 9.02
CA LEU A 20 9.92 2.23 9.94
C LEU A 20 9.98 0.83 9.32
N VAL A 21 8.92 0.41 8.62
CA VAL A 21 8.89 -0.89 7.93
C VAL A 21 9.97 -0.97 6.86
N VAL A 22 10.11 0.06 6.03
CA VAL A 22 11.10 0.09 4.94
C VAL A 22 12.54 0.13 5.49
N PHE A 23 12.77 0.83 6.60
CA PHE A 23 14.09 0.96 7.21
C PHE A 23 14.52 -0.31 7.95
N PHE A 24 13.63 -0.91 8.74
CA PHE A 24 13.95 -2.07 9.59
C PHE A 24 13.61 -3.42 8.97
N ARG A 25 12.74 -3.46 7.95
CA ARG A 25 12.33 -4.65 7.19
C ARG A 25 12.01 -5.83 8.11
N GLU A 26 12.71 -6.95 7.93
CA GLU A 26 12.48 -8.19 8.67
C GLU A 26 12.79 -8.11 10.17
N ARG A 27 13.64 -7.17 10.62
CA ARG A 27 14.01 -7.05 12.04
C ARG A 27 12.81 -6.71 12.93
N GLY A 28 11.79 -6.06 12.37
CA GLY A 28 10.57 -5.68 13.09
C GLY A 28 9.34 -6.45 12.66
N LEU A 29 9.48 -7.57 11.94
CA LEU A 29 8.37 -8.21 11.24
C LEU A 29 7.12 -8.46 12.11
N VAL A 30 7.32 -9.02 13.31
CA VAL A 30 6.23 -9.30 14.26
C VAL A 30 5.52 -8.02 14.68
N LEU A 31 6.27 -6.93 14.88
CA LEU A 31 5.71 -5.62 15.23
C LEU A 31 4.90 -5.05 14.06
N TRP A 32 5.43 -5.10 12.83
CA TRP A 32 4.76 -4.58 11.63
C TRP A 32 3.44 -5.31 11.38
N LEU A 33 3.48 -6.65 11.34
CA LEU A 33 2.27 -7.45 11.20
C LEU A 33 1.30 -7.23 12.35
N GLY A 34 1.79 -7.18 13.59
CA GLY A 34 0.95 -6.93 14.76
C GLY A 34 0.18 -5.62 14.66
N ILE A 35 0.87 -4.52 14.31
CA ILE A 35 0.23 -3.21 14.16
C ILE A 35 -0.73 -3.21 12.95
N ALA A 36 -0.36 -3.82 11.82
CA ALA A 36 -1.23 -3.90 10.64
C ALA A 36 -2.51 -4.72 10.90
N ILE A 37 -2.40 -5.84 11.61
CA ILE A 37 -3.53 -6.67 12.03
C ILE A 37 -4.41 -5.90 13.02
N LEU A 38 -3.82 -5.22 14.01
CA LEU A 38 -4.58 -4.38 14.94
C LEU A 38 -5.35 -3.28 14.19
N ALA A 39 -4.71 -2.59 13.25
CA ALA A 39 -5.36 -1.59 12.41
C ALA A 39 -6.53 -2.20 11.63
N LEU A 40 -6.35 -3.38 11.03
CA LEU A 40 -7.41 -4.10 10.32
C LEU A 40 -8.57 -4.44 11.27
N MET A 41 -8.28 -4.87 12.50
CA MET A 41 -9.30 -5.19 13.51
C MET A 41 -10.06 -3.93 13.96
N MET A 42 -9.44 -2.76 13.97
CA MET A 42 -10.13 -1.49 14.25
C MET A 42 -11.08 -1.06 13.11
N LEU A 43 -10.92 -1.62 11.91
CA LEU A 43 -11.80 -1.35 10.78
C LEU A 43 -13.17 -2.03 10.98
N PRO A 44 -14.31 -1.38 10.63
CA PRO A 44 -15.62 -2.00 10.70
C PRO A 44 -15.66 -3.35 9.93
N PRO A 45 -16.32 -4.39 10.45
CA PRO A 45 -16.33 -5.73 9.83
C PRO A 45 -16.73 -5.73 8.35
N ALA A 46 -17.71 -4.90 7.98
CA ALA A 46 -18.17 -4.74 6.60
C ALA A 46 -17.09 -4.23 5.62
N ARG A 47 -16.04 -3.56 6.14
CA ARG A 47 -14.95 -2.96 5.37
C ARG A 47 -13.68 -3.81 5.37
N ARG A 48 -13.51 -4.72 6.35
CA ARG A 48 -12.32 -5.59 6.48
C ARG A 48 -12.08 -6.43 5.23
N LEU A 49 -13.14 -6.94 4.61
CA LEU A 49 -13.02 -7.72 3.38
C LEU A 49 -12.38 -6.90 2.24
N TYR A 50 -12.78 -5.64 2.07
CA TYR A 50 -12.21 -4.76 1.03
C TYR A 50 -10.73 -4.46 1.29
N ALA A 51 -10.37 -4.20 2.54
CA ALA A 51 -8.97 -4.00 2.91
C ALA A 51 -8.14 -5.27 2.67
N LEU A 52 -8.65 -6.46 3.01
CA LEU A 52 -7.98 -7.73 2.75
C LEU A 52 -7.83 -8.00 1.25
N LEU A 53 -8.89 -7.79 0.45
CA LEU A 53 -8.84 -7.96 -1.01
C LEU A 53 -7.81 -7.03 -1.64
N LEU A 54 -7.76 -5.76 -1.20
CA LEU A 54 -6.77 -4.79 -1.68
C LEU A 54 -5.34 -5.19 -1.27
N ALA A 55 -5.14 -5.63 -0.02
CA ALA A 55 -3.84 -6.07 0.46
C ALA A 55 -3.33 -7.29 -0.31
N VAL A 56 -4.21 -8.27 -0.57
CA VAL A 56 -3.89 -9.46 -1.37
C VAL A 56 -3.58 -9.07 -2.81
N ALA A 57 -4.42 -8.25 -3.44
CA ALA A 57 -4.22 -7.82 -4.81
C ALA A 57 -2.91 -7.02 -5.00
N GLY A 58 -2.60 -6.10 -4.07
CA GLY A 58 -1.34 -5.37 -4.05
C GLY A 58 -0.12 -6.28 -3.84
N SER A 59 -0.22 -7.24 -2.91
CA SER A 59 0.84 -8.24 -2.68
C SER A 59 1.07 -9.11 -3.92
N CYS A 60 0.00 -9.54 -4.60
CA CYS A 60 0.11 -10.29 -5.85
C CYS A 60 0.75 -9.47 -6.97
N LEU A 61 0.46 -8.17 -7.04
CA LEU A 61 1.07 -7.27 -8.01
C LEU A 61 2.58 -7.12 -7.77
N ASP A 62 3.01 -6.97 -6.51
CA ASP A 62 4.43 -6.94 -6.16
C ASP A 62 5.13 -8.27 -6.44
N ALA A 63 4.48 -9.38 -6.12
CA ALA A 63 5.01 -10.69 -6.45
C ALA A 63 5.17 -10.86 -7.98
N LEU A 64 4.22 -10.36 -8.77
CA LEU A 64 4.33 -10.36 -10.23
C LEU A 64 5.51 -9.50 -10.72
N TRP A 65 5.72 -8.32 -10.15
CA TRP A 65 6.86 -7.48 -10.49
C TRP A 65 8.20 -8.10 -10.09
N ALA A 66 8.25 -8.81 -8.96
CA ALA A 66 9.43 -9.55 -8.54
C ALA A 66 9.70 -10.74 -9.49
N LEU A 67 8.68 -11.52 -9.83
CA LEU A 67 8.81 -12.69 -10.73
C LEU A 67 9.17 -12.32 -12.16
N THR A 68 8.69 -11.19 -12.65
CA THR A 68 9.02 -10.70 -14.01
C THR A 68 10.38 -10.00 -14.07
N GLY A 69 11.09 -9.88 -12.94
CA GLY A 69 12.39 -9.22 -12.88
C GLY A 69 12.29 -7.71 -13.10
N LEU A 70 11.21 -7.07 -12.64
CA LEU A 70 11.05 -5.63 -12.64
C LEU A 70 11.71 -5.00 -11.40
N ILE A 71 11.49 -5.61 -10.24
CA ILE A 71 12.01 -5.18 -8.94
C ILE A 71 12.53 -6.38 -8.14
N ASP A 72 13.46 -6.13 -7.21
CA ASP A 72 13.93 -7.11 -6.22
C ASP A 72 13.83 -6.51 -4.81
N PHE A 73 13.39 -7.29 -3.83
CA PHE A 73 13.22 -6.88 -2.44
C PHE A 73 14.34 -7.36 -1.50
N HIS A 74 15.35 -8.08 -2.01
CA HIS A 74 16.51 -8.58 -1.26
C HIS A 74 16.17 -9.48 -0.04
N GLY A 75 14.95 -10.02 0.02
CA GLY A 75 14.47 -10.87 1.11
C GLY A 75 14.55 -12.36 0.80
N GLU A 76 14.24 -13.18 1.79
CA GLU A 76 14.05 -14.62 1.59
C GLU A 76 12.72 -14.87 0.87
N GLY A 77 12.76 -14.96 -0.46
CA GLY A 77 11.62 -15.27 -1.30
C GLY A 77 11.16 -14.14 -2.21
N VAL A 78 10.14 -14.43 -3.01
CA VAL A 78 9.62 -13.52 -4.06
C VAL A 78 9.00 -12.25 -3.47
N LEU A 79 8.30 -12.38 -2.34
CA LEU A 79 7.66 -11.26 -1.66
C LEU A 79 7.92 -11.38 -0.15
N PRO A 80 8.73 -10.49 0.44
CA PRO A 80 9.06 -10.58 1.86
C PRO A 80 7.86 -10.20 2.74
N PHE A 81 7.81 -10.73 3.96
CA PHE A 81 6.67 -10.54 4.84
C PHE A 81 6.49 -9.09 5.31
N TRP A 82 7.58 -8.31 5.39
CA TRP A 82 7.48 -6.88 5.68
C TRP A 82 6.68 -6.12 4.62
N MET A 83 6.76 -6.54 3.35
CA MET A 83 6.00 -5.93 2.27
C MET A 83 4.51 -6.30 2.36
N ILE A 84 4.20 -7.54 2.74
CA ILE A 84 2.82 -7.96 3.02
C ILE A 84 2.22 -7.14 4.17
N ALA A 85 3.00 -6.90 5.24
CA ALA A 85 2.57 -6.05 6.35
C ALA A 85 2.33 -4.59 5.92
N LEU A 86 3.16 -4.08 4.99
CA LEU A 86 3.02 -2.74 4.43
C LEU A 86 1.75 -2.61 3.58
N TRP A 87 1.48 -3.59 2.71
CA TRP A 87 0.24 -3.66 1.94
C TRP A 87 -1.01 -3.77 2.82
N LEU A 88 -0.95 -4.58 3.88
CA LEU A 88 -2.07 -4.73 4.80
C LEU A 88 -2.40 -3.42 5.52
N MET A 89 -1.37 -2.73 6.02
CA MET A 89 -1.54 -1.43 6.65
C MET A 89 -2.07 -0.39 5.65
N PHE A 90 -1.44 -0.30 4.47
CA PHE A 90 -1.88 0.61 3.41
C PHE A 90 -3.34 0.37 3.06
N ALA A 91 -3.73 -0.88 2.78
CA ALA A 91 -5.09 -1.21 2.39
C ALA A 91 -6.11 -0.88 3.49
N THR A 92 -5.74 -1.05 4.75
CA THR A 92 -6.58 -0.69 5.89
C THR A 92 -6.79 0.83 5.98
N VAL A 93 -5.70 1.59 5.98
CA VAL A 93 -5.74 3.07 6.03
C VAL A 93 -6.47 3.62 4.81
N TRP A 94 -6.19 3.08 3.62
CA TRP A 94 -6.82 3.47 2.37
C TRP A 94 -8.31 3.19 2.36
N THR A 95 -8.74 2.00 2.80
CA THR A 95 -10.16 1.66 2.89
C THR A 95 -10.88 2.58 3.86
N GLN A 96 -10.26 2.90 5.00
CA GLN A 96 -10.82 3.87 5.93
C GLN A 96 -10.90 5.26 5.30
N LEU A 97 -9.85 5.72 4.62
CA LEU A 97 -9.81 7.03 3.97
C LEU A 97 -10.88 7.13 2.87
N ALA A 98 -10.94 6.17 1.95
CA ALA A 98 -11.88 6.15 0.85
C ALA A 98 -13.35 6.10 1.30
N SER A 99 -13.62 5.46 2.45
CA SER A 99 -14.97 5.37 3.02
C SER A 99 -15.32 6.51 3.99
N SER A 100 -14.36 7.34 4.39
CA SER A 100 -14.56 8.45 5.34
C SER A 100 -14.23 9.81 4.78
N THR A 101 -13.81 9.93 3.53
CA THR A 101 -13.60 11.21 2.86
C THR A 101 -14.82 11.62 2.03
N THR A 102 -14.95 12.91 1.74
CA THR A 102 -15.92 13.46 0.77
C THR A 102 -15.27 13.72 -0.59
N LEU A 103 -13.98 13.38 -0.74
CA LEU A 103 -13.27 13.52 -2.00
C LEU A 103 -13.86 12.55 -3.03
N PRO A 104 -14.02 12.97 -4.29
CA PRO A 104 -14.44 12.07 -5.35
C PRO A 104 -13.41 10.97 -5.58
N GLY A 105 -13.87 9.76 -5.91
CA GLY A 105 -13.02 8.57 -6.05
C GLY A 105 -11.88 8.71 -7.06
N TRP A 106 -12.03 9.57 -8.08
CA TRP A 106 -10.95 9.83 -9.04
C TRP A 106 -9.77 10.59 -8.41
N ILE A 107 -10.02 11.50 -7.44
CA ILE A 107 -8.94 12.18 -6.71
C ILE A 107 -8.17 11.18 -5.85
N LEU A 108 -8.89 10.27 -5.18
CA LEU A 108 -8.27 9.20 -4.41
C LEU A 108 -7.44 8.29 -5.30
N ALA A 109 -7.97 7.87 -6.45
CA ALA A 109 -7.21 7.09 -7.40
C ALA A 109 -5.92 7.80 -7.84
N LEU A 110 -5.97 9.10 -8.17
CA LEU A 110 -4.78 9.88 -8.49
C LEU A 110 -3.77 9.95 -7.34
N MET A 111 -4.25 10.14 -6.11
CA MET A 111 -3.38 10.18 -4.93
C MET A 111 -2.61 8.86 -4.75
N ALA A 112 -3.26 7.71 -4.93
CA ALA A 112 -2.59 6.42 -4.85
C ALA A 112 -1.70 6.12 -6.06
N VAL A 113 -2.09 6.53 -7.27
CA VAL A 113 -1.28 6.39 -8.50
C VAL A 113 0.00 7.21 -8.43
N CYS A 114 -0.01 8.35 -7.74
CA CYS A 114 1.21 9.11 -7.49
C CYS A 114 1.97 8.57 -6.26
N GLY A 115 1.26 8.35 -5.15
CA GLY A 115 1.85 7.95 -3.87
C GLY A 115 2.53 6.58 -3.92
N GLY A 116 1.93 5.61 -4.61
CA GLY A 116 2.49 4.29 -4.81
C GLY A 116 3.88 4.32 -5.45
N PRO A 117 4.03 4.74 -6.72
CA PRO A 117 5.33 4.84 -7.38
C PRO A 117 6.37 5.68 -6.61
N VAL A 118 5.95 6.77 -5.96
CA VAL A 118 6.84 7.57 -5.10
C VAL A 118 7.34 6.74 -3.90
N ALA A 119 6.48 5.97 -3.25
CA ALA A 119 6.88 5.09 -2.15
C ALA A 119 7.90 4.03 -2.62
N TYR A 120 7.72 3.43 -3.80
CA TYR A 120 8.67 2.44 -4.32
C TYR A 120 10.01 3.09 -4.71
N TRP A 121 9.97 4.28 -5.30
CA TRP A 121 11.17 5.04 -5.60
C TRP A 121 11.93 5.43 -4.33
N LEU A 122 11.25 5.86 -3.27
CA LEU A 122 11.87 6.13 -1.98
C LEU A 122 12.39 4.85 -1.32
N GLY A 123 11.65 3.74 -1.38
CA GLY A 123 12.12 2.43 -0.94
C GLY A 123 13.41 1.99 -1.65
N GLN A 124 13.52 2.30 -2.94
CA GLN A 124 14.73 2.07 -3.72
C GLN A 124 15.90 2.95 -3.25
N ARG A 125 15.66 4.22 -2.90
CA ARG A 125 16.68 5.11 -2.31
C ARG A 125 17.13 4.68 -0.91
N LEU A 126 16.24 4.05 -0.14
CA LEU A 126 16.51 3.51 1.19
C LEU A 126 17.14 2.10 1.15
N GLY A 127 17.41 1.55 -0.04
CA GLY A 127 18.02 0.24 -0.21
C GLY A 127 17.11 -0.92 0.22
N ALA A 128 15.79 -0.71 0.21
CA ALA A 128 14.80 -1.77 0.47
C ALA A 128 14.34 -2.47 -0.82
N ILE A 129 14.53 -1.83 -1.97
CA ILE A 129 14.12 -2.33 -3.28
C ILE A 129 15.24 -2.04 -4.28
N THR A 130 15.52 -2.96 -5.20
CA THR A 130 16.35 -2.70 -6.37
C THR A 130 15.50 -2.74 -7.63
N PHE A 131 15.72 -1.77 -8.52
CA PHE A 131 15.10 -1.75 -9.83
C PHE A 131 16.00 -2.54 -10.79
N LEU A 132 15.44 -3.60 -11.37
CA LEU A 132 16.16 -4.51 -12.27
C LEU A 132 16.06 -4.07 -13.73
N GLN A 133 15.16 -3.14 -14.03
CA GLN A 133 14.94 -2.53 -15.34
C GLN A 133 15.22 -1.02 -15.30
N PRO A 134 15.36 -0.33 -16.45
CA PRO A 134 15.51 1.12 -16.48
C PRO A 134 14.39 1.82 -15.71
N THR A 135 14.74 2.86 -14.95
CA THR A 135 13.81 3.56 -14.04
C THR A 135 12.50 3.97 -14.71
N ILE A 136 12.54 4.41 -15.97
CA ILE A 136 11.35 4.81 -16.72
C ILE A 136 10.37 3.64 -16.94
N VAL A 137 10.90 2.44 -17.19
CA VAL A 137 10.11 1.22 -17.38
C VAL A 137 9.48 0.81 -16.06
N VAL A 138 10.27 0.82 -14.97
CA VAL A 138 9.78 0.48 -13.63
C VAL A 138 8.71 1.46 -13.17
N VAL A 139 8.99 2.76 -13.21
CA VAL A 139 8.02 3.80 -12.81
C VAL A 139 6.76 3.75 -13.67
N GLY A 140 6.89 3.51 -14.98
CA GLY A 140 5.74 3.29 -15.87
C GLY A 140 4.88 2.11 -15.42
N ALA A 141 5.49 0.95 -15.21
CA ALA A 141 4.79 -0.25 -14.74
C ALA A 141 4.16 -0.08 -13.35
N LEU A 142 4.85 0.57 -12.42
CA LEU A 142 4.32 0.92 -11.09
C LEU A 142 3.09 1.81 -11.23
N THR A 143 3.19 2.89 -12.02
CA THR A 143 2.08 3.83 -12.24
C THR A 143 0.87 3.12 -12.84
N THR A 144 1.08 2.29 -13.86
CA THR A 144 0.01 1.52 -14.51
C THR A 144 -0.61 0.50 -13.56
N GLY A 145 0.20 -0.27 -12.81
CA GLY A 145 -0.32 -1.28 -11.90
C GLY A 145 -1.10 -0.67 -10.73
N TRP A 146 -0.58 0.42 -10.14
CA TRP A 146 -1.30 1.19 -9.12
C TRP A 146 -2.60 1.77 -9.67
N LEU A 147 -2.62 2.29 -10.90
CA LEU A 147 -3.85 2.81 -11.52
C LEU A 147 -4.91 1.72 -11.67
N VAL A 148 -4.54 0.58 -12.24
CA VAL A 148 -5.46 -0.56 -12.42
C VAL A 148 -5.98 -1.03 -11.07
N LEU A 149 -5.10 -1.23 -10.08
CA LEU A 149 -5.46 -1.67 -8.74
C LEU A 149 -6.45 -0.71 -8.08
N MET A 150 -6.19 0.60 -8.16
CA MET A 150 -7.04 1.62 -7.55
C MET A 150 -8.37 1.77 -8.24
N LEU A 151 -8.43 1.72 -9.58
CA LEU A 151 -9.69 1.75 -10.31
C LEU A 151 -10.58 0.57 -9.93
N LEU A 152 -10.01 -0.65 -9.89
CA LEU A 152 -10.74 -1.85 -9.48
C LEU A 152 -11.26 -1.72 -8.04
N PHE A 153 -10.43 -1.25 -7.12
CA PHE A 153 -10.83 -1.03 -5.73
C PHE A 153 -12.02 -0.06 -5.60
N HIS A 154 -11.95 1.09 -6.28
CA HIS A 154 -13.02 2.10 -6.20
C HIS A 154 -14.31 1.61 -6.87
N ILE A 155 -14.23 0.84 -7.95
CA ILE A 155 -15.41 0.20 -8.57
C ILE A 155 -16.04 -0.80 -7.59
N LEU A 156 -15.24 -1.63 -6.93
CA LEU A 156 -15.73 -2.61 -5.96
C LEU A 156 -16.37 -1.94 -4.74
N LEU A 157 -15.79 -0.83 -4.27
CA LEU A 157 -16.32 -0.06 -3.15
C LEU A 157 -17.60 0.71 -3.50
N GLY A 158 -17.65 1.30 -4.71
CA GLY A 158 -18.78 2.10 -5.20
C GLY A 158 -20.05 1.28 -5.44
N ARG A 159 -19.96 -0.05 -5.61
CA ARG A 159 -21.13 -0.94 -5.73
C ARG A 159 -21.93 -1.12 -4.42
N ARG A 160 -21.44 -0.60 -3.28
CA ARG A 160 -22.08 -0.77 -1.96
C ARG A 160 -22.46 0.54 -1.24
N GLN A 161 -22.21 1.70 -1.84
CA GLN A 161 -22.74 2.98 -1.37
C GLN A 161 -24.06 3.29 -2.09
#